data_AF-A0A947BPT8-F1
#
_entry.id   AF-A0A947BPT8-F1
#
_cell.length_a   1.000
_cell.length_b   1.000
_cell.length_c   1.000
_cell.angle_alpha   90.00
_cell.angle_beta   90.00
_cell.angle_gamma   90.00
#
_symmetry.space_group_name_H-M   'P 1'
#
loop_
_entity.id
_entity.type
_entity.pdbx_description
1 polymer ?
#
loop_
_entity_poly.entity_id
_entity_poly.type
_entity_poly.pdbx_seq_one_letter_code
_entity_poly.pdbx_strand_id
1 'polypeptide(L)'
;MDNLAEELLNQSADAAAEPQPEVETPEPDAVETKPEETETGAKAEEPQAVEPPSTDEPESVPMSAHIGLRKDFEGKIKALQEQLESKQKEAPPSVFEDEEGAFKAVEAKLSEQFTNQMLNEGEAEAIRQHGQDAVNEATEWITKAVATSPYIAQQFTNVPLLQQHRKAVELHKQEQARAEMDDPDTLKAKLKDEARAELLKEMEAEKAEKDKLKQSIPKSLTGDSSKGGLTGSDWSGPVDLESIIGSGG
;
A
#
# COMPACT_ATOMS: atom_id res chain seq x y z
N MET A 1 17.41 -48.75 37.88
CA MET A 1 17.27 -48.14 36.54
C MET A 1 17.46 -46.64 36.75
N ASP A 2 18.68 -46.24 37.12
CA ASP A 2 18.90 -44.95 37.81
C ASP A 2 20.22 -44.31 37.36
N ASN A 3 20.46 -44.21 36.05
CA ASN A 3 21.66 -43.56 35.50
C ASN A 3 21.40 -42.90 34.14
N LEU A 4 20.26 -42.21 34.00
CA LEU A 4 19.96 -41.43 32.78
C LEU A 4 19.33 -40.06 33.08
N ALA A 5 19.07 -39.75 34.36
CA ALA A 5 18.51 -38.46 34.78
C ALA A 5 19.57 -37.46 35.27
N GLU A 6 20.83 -37.87 35.46
CA GLU A 6 21.90 -36.97 35.95
C GLU A 6 22.76 -36.34 34.84
N GLU A 7 22.61 -36.74 33.57
CA GLU A 7 23.46 -36.25 32.48
C GLU A 7 22.93 -34.98 31.77
N LEU A 8 21.70 -34.53 32.08
CA LEU A 8 21.15 -33.28 31.53
C LEU A 8 21.33 -32.05 32.44
N LEU A 9 21.89 -32.20 33.64
CA LEU A 9 22.07 -31.10 34.58
C LEU A 9 23.47 -30.45 34.54
N ASN A 10 24.35 -30.85 33.61
CA ASN A 10 25.75 -30.41 33.60
C ASN A 10 26.22 -29.77 32.27
N GLN A 11 25.29 -29.23 31.47
CA GLN A 11 25.58 -28.51 30.22
C GLN A 11 25.35 -27.00 30.32
N SER A 12 25.66 -26.41 31.48
CA SER A 12 25.67 -24.96 31.68
C SER A 12 26.99 -24.50 32.29
N ALA A 13 28.05 -24.48 31.48
CA ALA A 13 29.21 -23.64 31.75
C ALA A 13 30.02 -23.42 30.47
N ASP A 14 30.35 -22.16 30.23
CA ASP A 14 31.41 -21.66 29.34
C ASP A 14 31.07 -21.39 27.85
N ALA A 15 30.59 -20.16 27.59
CA ALA A 15 31.05 -19.34 26.45
C ALA A 15 30.56 -17.86 26.55
N ALA A 16 31.52 -16.95 26.75
CA ALA A 16 31.67 -15.62 26.12
C ALA A 16 30.78 -14.40 26.51
N ALA A 17 31.34 -13.55 27.38
CA ALA A 17 31.71 -12.12 27.21
C ALA A 17 30.75 -11.06 26.55
N GLU A 18 30.29 -10.10 27.40
CA GLU A 18 30.17 -8.60 27.29
C GLU A 18 29.70 -7.87 26.00
N PRO A 19 29.16 -6.61 26.05
CA PRO A 19 28.84 -5.71 27.18
C PRO A 19 27.38 -5.16 27.20
N GLN A 20 27.00 -4.58 28.33
CA GLN A 20 25.75 -3.83 28.56
C GLN A 20 25.76 -2.46 27.88
N PRO A 21 24.63 -1.95 27.35
CA PRO A 21 24.38 -0.52 27.28
C PRO A 21 23.50 -0.05 28.44
N GLU A 22 23.95 1.03 29.06
CA GLU A 22 23.32 1.80 30.15
C GLU A 22 21.89 2.24 29.83
N VAL A 23 21.06 2.24 30.87
CA VAL A 23 19.72 2.82 30.89
C VAL A 23 19.86 4.31 31.15
N GLU A 24 19.76 5.13 30.10
CA GLU A 24 19.53 6.57 30.26
C GLU A 24 18.06 6.82 30.61
N THR A 25 17.86 7.49 31.74
CA THR A 25 16.58 8.01 32.21
C THR A 25 16.45 9.44 31.69
N PRO A 26 15.36 9.84 31.01
CA PRO A 26 15.07 11.26 30.88
C PRO A 26 14.07 11.70 31.97
N GLU A 27 14.52 12.65 32.79
CA GLU A 27 13.70 13.49 33.67
C GLU A 27 12.64 14.28 32.85
N PRO A 28 11.47 14.60 33.43
CA PRO A 28 10.50 15.48 32.81
C PRO A 28 10.84 16.93 33.14
N ASP A 29 11.35 17.68 32.16
CA ASP A 29 11.45 19.14 32.25
C ASP A 29 10.09 19.80 32.01
N ALA A 30 9.77 20.72 32.92
CA ALA A 30 8.61 21.61 32.88
C ALA A 30 8.89 22.83 31.96
N VAL A 31 7.94 23.80 31.96
CA VAL A 31 8.01 25.15 31.34
C VAL A 31 7.40 25.17 29.91
N GLU A 32 6.43 26.00 29.49
CA GLU A 32 5.85 27.26 29.97
C GLU A 32 4.47 27.52 29.31
N THR A 33 3.59 28.19 30.05
CA THR A 33 2.39 28.88 29.58
C THR A 33 2.73 30.17 28.80
N LYS A 34 2.00 30.50 27.71
CA LYS A 34 1.19 31.75 27.51
C LYS A 34 0.71 31.92 26.04
N PRO A 35 -0.53 32.42 25.80
CA PRO A 35 -1.11 32.68 24.48
C PRO A 35 -0.95 34.13 24.00
N GLU A 36 -1.05 34.39 22.69
CA GLU A 36 -1.25 35.74 22.12
C GLU A 36 -2.07 35.69 20.81
N GLU A 37 -3.25 36.35 20.82
CA GLU A 37 -3.95 36.93 19.66
C GLU A 37 -3.08 38.06 19.07
N THR A 38 -3.13 38.50 17.80
CA THR A 38 -4.11 39.41 17.13
C THR A 38 -3.37 39.89 15.84
N GLU A 39 -3.93 40.00 14.62
CA GLU A 39 -4.54 41.19 13.96
C GLU A 39 -4.49 40.90 12.42
N THR A 40 -5.58 40.78 11.64
CA THR A 40 -6.47 41.77 10.97
C THR A 40 -5.84 42.71 9.91
N GLY A 41 -6.36 42.67 8.66
CA GLY A 41 -6.38 43.81 7.68
C GLY A 41 -5.75 43.56 6.29
N ALA A 42 -6.46 43.06 5.27
CA ALA A 42 -7.33 43.76 4.31
C ALA A 42 -6.64 44.31 3.03
N LYS A 43 -6.99 43.78 1.83
CA LYS A 43 -7.23 44.57 0.60
C LYS A 43 -8.03 43.77 -0.45
N ALA A 44 -9.14 44.35 -0.88
CA ALA A 44 -10.05 43.85 -1.90
C ALA A 44 -9.69 44.38 -3.29
N GLU A 45 -9.86 43.55 -4.32
CA GLU A 45 -10.08 43.96 -5.71
C GLU A 45 -10.84 42.82 -6.44
N GLU A 46 -12.05 43.12 -6.90
CA GLU A 46 -12.92 42.32 -7.79
C GLU A 46 -13.31 43.29 -8.94
N PRO A 47 -13.88 42.86 -10.10
CA PRO A 47 -14.19 41.51 -10.57
C PRO A 47 -13.88 41.25 -12.07
N GLN A 48 -13.83 39.97 -12.50
CA GLN A 48 -14.45 39.58 -13.78
C GLN A 48 -14.74 38.06 -13.83
N ALA A 49 -15.97 37.77 -14.23
CA ALA A 49 -16.70 36.52 -14.13
C ALA A 49 -16.14 35.37 -15.00
N VAL A 50 -16.08 34.18 -14.39
CA VAL A 50 -16.30 32.91 -15.08
C VAL A 50 -17.31 32.14 -14.23
N GLU A 51 -18.40 31.70 -14.87
CA GLU A 51 -19.54 31.03 -14.26
C GLU A 51 -19.14 29.83 -13.38
N PRO A 52 -19.63 29.72 -12.14
CA PRO A 52 -19.50 28.47 -11.39
C PRO A 52 -20.52 27.44 -11.92
N PRO A 53 -20.13 26.16 -12.12
CA PRO A 53 -21.11 25.08 -12.16
C PRO A 53 -21.86 25.07 -10.82
N SER A 54 -23.17 24.85 -10.91
CA SER A 54 -24.14 24.81 -9.81
C SER A 54 -23.54 24.32 -8.50
N THR A 55 -23.54 25.20 -7.49
CA THR A 55 -23.44 24.82 -6.09
C THR A 55 -24.59 23.85 -5.80
N ASP A 56 -24.26 22.57 -5.62
CA ASP A 56 -25.05 21.70 -4.76
C ASP A 56 -25.15 22.42 -3.40
N GLU A 57 -26.36 22.88 -3.07
CA GLU A 57 -26.66 23.37 -1.74
C GLU A 57 -26.24 22.28 -0.75
N PRO A 58 -25.48 22.58 0.33
CA PRO A 58 -25.34 21.61 1.39
C PRO A 58 -26.76 21.34 1.89
N GLU A 59 -27.25 20.11 1.74
CA GLU A 59 -28.50 19.66 2.34
C GLU A 59 -28.46 20.07 3.82
N SER A 60 -29.06 21.21 4.15
CA SER A 60 -28.93 21.80 5.47
C SER A 60 -29.91 21.05 6.35
N VAL A 61 -29.45 19.94 6.90
CA VAL A 61 -30.21 19.16 7.87
C VAL A 61 -30.58 20.13 9.01
N PRO A 62 -31.88 20.30 9.31
CA PRO A 62 -32.29 21.30 10.28
C PRO A 62 -31.64 21.01 11.64
N MET A 63 -31.22 22.04 12.37
CA MET A 63 -30.56 21.92 13.68
C MET A 63 -31.31 20.98 14.65
N SER A 64 -32.63 20.88 14.52
CA SER A 64 -33.48 19.95 15.27
C SER A 64 -33.15 18.48 15.02
N ALA A 65 -32.79 18.08 13.80
CA ALA A 65 -32.36 16.73 13.48
C ALA A 65 -30.98 16.43 14.10
N HIS A 66 -30.05 17.40 14.13
CA HIS A 66 -28.79 17.25 14.87
C HIS A 66 -28.98 17.11 16.38
N ILE A 67 -29.96 17.82 16.97
CA ILE A 67 -30.30 17.69 18.39
C ILE A 67 -30.91 16.30 18.68
N GLY A 68 -31.76 15.78 17.79
CA GLY A 68 -32.30 14.43 17.89
C GLY A 68 -31.19 13.37 17.86
N LEU A 69 -30.33 13.43 16.84
CA LEU A 69 -29.16 12.57 16.71
C LEU A 69 -28.26 12.61 17.95
N ARG A 70 -27.96 13.81 18.48
CA ARG A 70 -27.12 13.95 19.67
C ARG A 70 -27.77 13.27 20.90
N LYS A 71 -29.08 13.44 21.11
CA LYS A 71 -29.79 12.77 22.21
C LYS A 71 -29.80 11.25 22.06
N ASP A 72 -29.97 10.75 20.84
CA ASP A 72 -29.93 9.32 20.55
C ASP A 72 -28.54 8.73 20.78
N PHE A 73 -27.48 9.46 20.39
CA PHE A 73 -26.09 9.08 20.69
C PHE A 73 -25.78 9.15 22.18
N GLU A 74 -26.19 10.21 22.89
CA GLU A 74 -26.03 10.31 24.35
C GLU A 74 -26.75 9.17 25.08
N GLY A 75 -27.95 8.79 24.62
CA GLY A 75 -28.69 7.64 25.15
C GLY A 75 -27.95 6.31 24.94
N LYS A 76 -27.39 6.09 23.73
CA LYS A 76 -26.59 4.90 23.43
C LYS A 76 -25.29 4.86 24.23
N ILE A 77 -24.61 5.99 24.39
CA ILE A 77 -23.39 6.09 25.19
C ILE A 77 -23.69 5.76 26.65
N LYS A 78 -24.76 6.32 27.23
CA LYS A 78 -25.18 5.99 28.60
C LYS A 78 -25.54 4.52 28.76
N ALA A 79 -26.29 3.94 27.82
CA ALA A 79 -26.65 2.54 27.87
C ALA A 79 -25.42 1.61 27.78
N LEU A 80 -24.46 1.93 26.90
CA LEU A 80 -23.19 1.19 26.80
C LEU A 80 -22.33 1.37 28.05
N GLN A 81 -22.31 2.56 28.63
CA GLN A 81 -21.58 2.83 29.85
C GLN A 81 -22.19 2.07 31.04
N GLU A 82 -23.52 2.07 31.20
CA GLU A 82 -24.21 1.26 32.20
C GLU A 82 -23.97 -0.24 32.01
N GLN A 83 -23.88 -0.71 30.75
CA GLN A 83 -23.56 -2.10 30.45
C GLN A 83 -22.10 -2.46 30.74
N LEU A 84 -21.16 -1.55 30.53
CA LEU A 84 -19.75 -1.74 30.91
C LEU A 84 -19.58 -1.70 32.42
N GLU A 85 -20.24 -0.76 33.09
CA GLU A 85 -20.23 -0.65 34.55
C GLU A 85 -20.92 -1.85 35.22
N SER A 86 -21.99 -2.39 34.63
CA SER A 86 -22.62 -3.62 35.15
C SER A 86 -21.71 -4.84 35.01
N LYS A 87 -21.04 -4.98 33.86
CA LYS A 87 -20.03 -6.03 33.64
C LYS A 87 -18.78 -5.87 34.52
N GLN A 88 -18.38 -4.63 34.85
CA GLN A 88 -17.26 -4.38 35.77
C GLN A 88 -17.65 -4.56 37.25
N LYS A 89 -18.93 -4.38 37.61
CA LYS A 89 -19.43 -4.56 38.98
C LYS A 89 -19.62 -6.02 39.36
N GLU A 90 -19.71 -6.93 38.39
CA GLU A 90 -19.54 -8.36 38.66
C GLU A 90 -18.08 -8.58 39.07
N ALA A 91 -17.84 -8.59 40.38
CA ALA A 91 -16.52 -8.90 40.92
C ALA A 91 -16.08 -10.27 40.36
N PRO A 92 -14.81 -10.40 39.92
CA PRO A 92 -14.33 -11.69 39.45
C PRO A 92 -14.56 -12.75 40.53
N PRO A 93 -14.95 -13.98 40.15
CA PRO A 93 -15.16 -15.06 41.11
C PRO A 93 -13.94 -15.17 42.03
N SER A 94 -14.20 -15.12 43.34
CA SER A 94 -13.14 -15.15 44.35
C SER A 94 -12.57 -16.56 44.44
N VAL A 95 -11.24 -16.68 44.50
CA VAL A 95 -10.53 -17.96 44.70
C VAL A 95 -11.02 -18.69 45.97
N PHE A 96 -11.50 -17.94 46.96
CA PHE A 96 -11.97 -18.50 48.24
C PHE A 96 -13.42 -19.00 48.19
N GLU A 97 -14.24 -18.53 47.25
CA GLU A 97 -15.66 -18.91 47.15
C GLU A 97 -15.90 -19.88 45.99
N ASP A 98 -15.16 -19.72 44.88
CA ASP A 98 -15.18 -20.57 43.70
C ASP A 98 -13.80 -20.57 43.04
N GLU A 99 -12.94 -21.49 43.48
CA GLU A 99 -11.59 -21.67 42.96
C GLU A 99 -11.59 -21.95 41.45
N GLU A 100 -12.50 -22.79 40.96
CA GLU A 100 -12.60 -23.17 39.55
C GLU A 100 -13.06 -22.00 38.67
N GLY A 101 -14.04 -21.22 39.13
CA GLY A 101 -14.50 -19.99 38.47
C GLY A 101 -13.42 -18.93 38.40
N ALA A 102 -12.65 -18.73 39.48
CA ALA A 102 -11.53 -17.80 39.53
C ALA A 102 -10.45 -18.16 38.50
N PHE A 103 -10.08 -19.44 38.41
CA PHE A 103 -9.12 -19.91 37.41
C PHE A 103 -9.63 -19.73 35.98
N LYS A 104 -10.89 -20.05 35.69
CA LYS A 104 -11.49 -19.83 34.36
C LYS A 104 -11.52 -18.36 33.96
N ALA A 105 -11.78 -17.45 34.91
CA ALA A 105 -11.76 -16.01 34.65
C ALA A 105 -10.35 -15.52 34.30
N VAL A 106 -9.33 -16.04 34.99
CA VAL A 106 -7.92 -15.75 34.67
C VAL A 106 -7.53 -16.32 33.31
N GLU A 107 -7.93 -17.56 33.01
CA GLU A 107 -7.69 -18.21 31.71
C GLU A 107 -8.35 -17.44 30.56
N ALA A 108 -9.61 -17.05 30.72
CA ALA A 108 -10.34 -16.27 29.72
C ALA A 108 -9.65 -14.93 29.45
N LYS A 109 -9.23 -14.22 30.51
CA LYS A 109 -8.50 -12.95 30.38
C LYS A 109 -7.15 -13.13 29.68
N LEU A 110 -6.41 -14.18 30.02
CA LEU A 110 -5.12 -14.48 29.39
C LEU A 110 -5.30 -14.86 27.91
N SER A 111 -6.32 -15.66 27.61
CA SER A 111 -6.68 -16.05 26.24
C SER A 111 -7.09 -14.84 25.40
N GLU A 112 -7.86 -13.90 25.97
CA GLU A 112 -8.23 -12.65 25.30
C GLU A 112 -7.00 -11.78 25.01
N GLN A 113 -6.11 -11.61 26.00
CA GLN A 113 -4.86 -10.88 25.81
C GLN A 113 -3.99 -11.50 24.73
N PHE A 114 -3.86 -12.82 24.73
CA PHE A 114 -3.09 -13.55 23.72
C PHE A 114 -3.70 -13.41 22.33
N THR A 115 -5.03 -13.51 22.21
CA THR A 115 -5.75 -13.35 20.95
C THR A 115 -5.55 -11.94 20.39
N ASN A 116 -5.69 -10.92 21.23
CA ASN A 116 -5.49 -9.53 20.84
C ASN A 116 -4.04 -9.25 20.45
N GLN A 117 -3.07 -9.81 21.19
CA GLN A 117 -1.66 -9.70 20.84
C GLN A 117 -1.37 -10.32 19.48
N MET A 118 -1.85 -11.54 19.23
CA MET A 118 -1.66 -12.23 17.94
C MET A 118 -2.32 -11.48 16.79
N LEU A 119 -3.49 -10.86 17.01
CA LEU A 119 -4.13 -10.01 16.00
C LEU A 119 -3.29 -8.76 15.71
N ASN A 120 -2.84 -8.04 16.75
CA ASN A 120 -2.01 -6.84 16.59
C ASN A 120 -0.66 -7.14 15.90
N GLU A 121 -0.03 -8.27 16.25
CA GLU A 121 1.19 -8.74 15.57
C GLU A 121 0.93 -9.09 14.10
N GLY A 122 -0.19 -9.77 13.84
CA GLY A 122 -0.63 -10.09 12.48
C GLY A 122 -0.93 -8.84 11.64
N GLU A 123 -1.52 -7.81 12.25
CA GLU A 123 -1.75 -6.51 11.63
C GLU A 123 -0.42 -5.82 11.32
N ALA A 124 0.49 -5.72 12.28
CA ALA A 124 1.80 -5.11 12.08
C ALA A 124 2.59 -5.80 10.96
N GLU A 125 2.52 -7.12 10.88
CA GLU A 125 3.16 -7.88 9.81
C GLU A 125 2.48 -7.64 8.45
N ALA A 126 1.14 -7.59 8.40
CA ALA A 126 0.43 -7.24 7.17
C ALA A 126 0.75 -5.83 6.70
N ILE A 127 0.87 -4.86 7.61
CA ILE A 127 1.26 -3.47 7.32
C ILE A 127 2.68 -3.43 6.75
N ARG A 128 3.61 -4.21 7.30
CA ARG A 128 4.98 -4.32 6.76
C ARG A 128 5.01 -4.86 5.33
N GLN A 129 4.14 -5.83 5.00
CA GLN A 129 4.13 -6.48 3.69
C GLN A 129 3.32 -5.75 2.62
N HIS A 130 2.23 -5.09 3.01
CA HIS A 130 1.25 -4.52 2.07
C HIS A 130 1.05 -3.02 2.20
N GLY A 131 1.60 -2.39 3.23
CA GLY A 131 1.36 -0.99 3.57
C GLY A 131 0.12 -0.81 4.44
N GLN A 132 0.09 0.30 5.17
CA GLN A 132 -0.98 0.60 6.13
C GLN A 132 -2.33 0.81 5.44
N ASP A 133 -2.35 1.56 4.33
CA ASP A 133 -3.58 1.91 3.62
C ASP A 133 -4.30 0.66 3.10
N ALA A 134 -3.57 -0.26 2.48
CA ALA A 134 -4.14 -1.50 1.94
C ALA A 134 -4.71 -2.41 3.03
N VAL A 135 -4.10 -2.44 4.22
CA VAL A 135 -4.60 -3.22 5.37
C VAL A 135 -5.86 -2.58 5.95
N ASN A 136 -5.89 -1.25 6.07
CA ASN A 136 -7.06 -0.52 6.55
C ASN A 136 -8.26 -0.73 5.61
N GLU A 137 -8.06 -0.52 4.31
CA GLU A 137 -9.10 -0.74 3.30
C GLU A 137 -9.62 -2.18 3.31
N ALA A 138 -8.72 -3.17 3.39
CA ALA A 138 -9.11 -4.57 3.45
C ALA A 138 -9.89 -4.90 4.73
N THR A 139 -9.55 -4.29 5.86
CA THR A 139 -10.24 -4.49 7.15
C THR A 139 -11.64 -3.85 7.14
N GLU A 140 -11.77 -2.66 6.56
CA GLU A 140 -13.08 -2.06 6.33
C GLU A 140 -13.94 -2.84 5.33
N TRP A 141 -13.32 -3.38 4.28
CA TRP A 141 -14.00 -4.23 3.32
C TRP A 141 -14.46 -5.53 3.99
N ILE A 142 -13.61 -6.20 4.77
CA ILE A 142 -13.96 -7.48 5.40
C ILE A 142 -15.09 -7.33 6.42
N THR A 143 -15.08 -6.25 7.21
CA THR A 143 -16.15 -5.97 8.19
C THR A 143 -17.51 -5.80 7.51
N LYS A 144 -17.55 -5.14 6.33
CA LYS A 144 -18.76 -5.02 5.50
C LYS A 144 -19.11 -6.34 4.79
N ALA A 145 -18.11 -7.05 4.26
CA ALA A 145 -18.29 -8.26 3.46
C ALA A 145 -18.76 -9.47 4.29
N VAL A 146 -18.31 -9.58 5.55
CA VAL A 146 -18.79 -10.63 6.47
C VAL A 146 -20.27 -10.42 6.83
N ALA A 147 -20.72 -9.17 6.93
CA ALA A 147 -22.12 -8.85 7.20
C ALA A 147 -23.04 -9.20 6.01
N THR A 148 -22.54 -9.09 4.79
CA THR A 148 -23.32 -9.35 3.56
C THR A 148 -23.18 -10.79 3.04
N SER A 149 -22.05 -11.45 3.30
CA SER A 149 -21.74 -12.78 2.77
C SER A 149 -21.21 -13.71 3.86
N PRO A 150 -22.00 -14.72 4.30
CA PRO A 150 -21.55 -15.74 5.24
C PRO A 150 -20.36 -16.56 4.71
N TYR A 151 -20.19 -16.64 3.39
CA TYR A 151 -19.05 -17.32 2.76
C TYR A 151 -17.71 -16.68 3.15
N ILE A 152 -17.66 -15.34 3.22
CA ILE A 152 -16.45 -14.63 3.64
C ILE A 152 -16.12 -14.98 5.09
N ALA A 153 -17.12 -15.05 5.98
CA ALA A 153 -16.91 -15.47 7.36
C ALA A 153 -16.29 -16.87 7.47
N GLN A 154 -16.75 -17.81 6.64
CA GLN A 154 -16.21 -19.18 6.59
C GLN A 154 -14.74 -19.23 6.15
N GLN A 155 -14.27 -18.26 5.37
CA GLN A 155 -12.87 -18.19 4.96
C GLN A 155 -11.93 -17.93 6.15
N PHE A 156 -12.42 -17.38 7.26
CA PHE A 156 -11.60 -17.04 8.44
C PHE A 156 -11.66 -18.10 9.55
N THR A 157 -12.60 -19.03 9.50
CA THR A 157 -12.79 -20.04 10.57
C THR A 157 -11.54 -20.88 10.85
N ASN A 158 -10.76 -21.18 9.80
CA ASN A 158 -9.56 -22.01 9.90
C ASN A 158 -8.25 -21.23 9.69
N VAL A 159 -8.33 -19.90 9.58
CA VAL A 159 -7.15 -19.06 9.34
C VAL A 159 -6.50 -18.73 10.68
N PRO A 160 -5.19 -19.00 10.85
CA PRO A 160 -4.48 -18.61 12.06
C PRO A 160 -4.63 -17.11 12.33
N LEU A 161 -4.81 -16.71 13.59
CA LEU A 161 -5.03 -15.32 13.99
C LEU A 161 -3.97 -14.37 13.40
N LEU A 162 -2.70 -14.76 13.48
CA LEU A 162 -1.56 -14.01 12.91
C LEU A 162 -1.67 -13.74 11.40
N GLN A 163 -2.45 -14.53 10.66
CA GLN A 163 -2.59 -14.42 9.21
C GLN A 163 -3.91 -13.81 8.77
N GLN A 164 -4.81 -13.47 9.70
CA GLN A 164 -6.14 -12.98 9.35
C GLN A 164 -6.08 -11.66 8.57
N HIS A 165 -5.25 -10.71 8.99
CA HIS A 165 -5.09 -9.43 8.27
C HIS A 165 -4.51 -9.63 6.87
N ARG A 166 -3.50 -10.50 6.73
CA ARG A 166 -2.97 -10.87 5.42
C ARG A 166 -4.05 -11.50 4.53
N LYS A 167 -4.83 -12.43 5.07
CA LYS A 167 -5.92 -13.08 4.33
C LYS A 167 -7.00 -12.08 3.91
N ALA A 168 -7.32 -11.10 4.75
CA ALA A 168 -8.25 -10.03 4.41
C ALA A 168 -7.74 -9.21 3.22
N VAL A 169 -6.45 -8.85 3.20
CA VAL A 169 -5.84 -8.14 2.07
C VAL A 169 -5.86 -8.98 0.79
N GLU A 170 -5.54 -10.27 0.87
CA GLU A 170 -5.60 -11.17 -0.29
C GLU A 170 -7.00 -11.27 -0.89
N LEU A 171 -8.02 -11.43 -0.03
CA LEU A 171 -9.42 -11.49 -0.46
C LEU A 171 -9.90 -10.15 -1.02
N HIS A 172 -9.51 -9.03 -0.42
CA HIS A 172 -9.86 -7.69 -0.93
C HIS A 172 -9.27 -7.47 -2.33
N LYS A 173 -7.99 -7.83 -2.54
CA LYS A 173 -7.36 -7.78 -3.87
C LYS A 173 -8.04 -8.69 -4.88
N GLN A 174 -8.47 -9.88 -4.46
CA GLN A 174 -9.21 -10.79 -5.32
C GLN A 174 -10.57 -10.20 -5.74
N GLU A 175 -11.27 -9.54 -4.80
CA GLU A 175 -12.53 -8.87 -5.10
C GLU A 175 -12.33 -7.68 -6.03
N GLN A 176 -11.30 -6.86 -5.81
CA GLN A 176 -10.94 -5.77 -6.73
C GLN A 176 -10.63 -6.31 -8.14
N ALA A 177 -9.82 -7.37 -8.24
CA ALA A 177 -9.53 -8.00 -9.51
C ALA A 177 -10.79 -8.56 -10.19
N ARG A 178 -11.73 -9.13 -9.42
CA ARG A 178 -13.01 -9.59 -9.95
C ARG A 178 -13.86 -8.42 -10.46
N ALA A 179 -13.96 -7.35 -9.68
CA ALA A 179 -14.69 -6.15 -10.07
C ALA A 179 -14.11 -5.50 -11.34
N GLU A 180 -12.78 -5.49 -11.49
CA GLU A 180 -12.13 -5.01 -12.72
C GLU A 180 -12.41 -5.91 -13.94
N MET A 181 -12.53 -7.24 -13.75
CA MET A 181 -12.83 -8.17 -14.83
C MET A 181 -14.31 -8.15 -15.24
N ASP A 182 -15.21 -7.91 -14.28
CA ASP A 182 -16.65 -7.86 -14.50
C ASP A 182 -17.10 -6.54 -15.19
N ASP A 183 -16.23 -5.53 -15.27
CA ASP A 183 -16.46 -4.30 -16.02
C ASP A 183 -15.73 -4.30 -17.38
N PRO A 184 -16.37 -4.80 -18.46
CA PRO A 184 -15.75 -4.92 -19.78
C PRO A 184 -15.35 -3.57 -20.39
N ASP A 185 -15.93 -2.46 -19.94
CA ASP A 185 -15.66 -1.15 -20.52
C ASP A 185 -14.39 -0.51 -19.91
N THR A 186 -14.09 -0.80 -18.64
CA THR A 186 -12.79 -0.41 -18.05
C THR A 186 -11.62 -1.15 -18.68
N LEU A 187 -11.78 -2.45 -18.98
CA LEU A 187 -10.76 -3.23 -19.69
C LEU A 187 -10.53 -2.71 -21.12
N LYS A 188 -11.60 -2.40 -21.85
CA LYS A 188 -11.48 -1.79 -23.19
C LYS A 188 -10.83 -0.41 -23.13
N ALA A 189 -11.09 0.38 -22.09
CA ALA A 189 -10.46 1.68 -21.90
C ALA A 189 -8.95 1.53 -21.65
N LYS A 190 -8.55 0.67 -20.70
CA LYS A 190 -7.15 0.34 -20.42
C LYS A 190 -6.42 -0.15 -21.68
N LEU A 191 -7.02 -1.07 -22.44
CA LEU A 191 -6.45 -1.58 -23.70
C LEU A 191 -6.33 -0.50 -24.78
N LYS A 192 -7.30 0.41 -24.90
CA LYS A 192 -7.21 1.53 -25.85
C LYS A 192 -6.12 2.52 -25.47
N ASP A 193 -5.95 2.80 -24.19
CA ASP A 193 -4.93 3.73 -23.71
C ASP A 193 -3.53 3.14 -23.83
N GLU A 194 -3.38 1.83 -23.54
CA GLU A 194 -2.14 1.10 -23.79
C GLU A 194 -1.80 1.08 -25.29
N ALA A 195 -2.76 0.77 -26.17
CA ALA A 195 -2.56 0.79 -27.62
C ALA A 195 -2.21 2.20 -28.14
N ARG A 196 -2.80 3.26 -27.58
CA ARG A 196 -2.45 4.65 -27.94
C ARG A 196 -1.05 5.03 -27.47
N ALA A 197 -0.66 4.61 -26.26
CA ALA A 197 0.66 4.85 -25.72
C ALA A 197 1.74 4.12 -26.52
N GLU A 198 1.47 2.88 -26.93
CA GLU A 198 2.36 2.10 -27.80
C GLU A 198 2.48 2.74 -29.19
N LEU A 199 1.37 3.15 -29.79
CA LEU A 199 1.37 3.83 -31.10
C LEU A 199 2.09 5.18 -31.05
N LEU A 200 2.00 5.93 -29.94
CA LEU A 200 2.77 7.16 -29.74
C LEU A 200 4.28 6.86 -29.64
N LYS A 201 4.68 5.83 -28.89
CA LYS A 201 6.08 5.39 -28.80
C LYS A 201 6.62 4.93 -30.16
N GLU A 202 5.83 4.20 -30.93
CA GLU A 202 6.20 3.80 -32.29
C GLU A 202 6.36 5.02 -33.21
N MET A 203 5.43 5.99 -33.17
CA MET A 203 5.56 7.22 -33.95
C MET A 203 6.77 8.07 -33.54
N GLU A 204 7.11 8.12 -32.25
CA GLU A 204 8.29 8.82 -31.76
C GLU A 204 9.58 8.10 -32.19
N ALA A 205 9.61 6.77 -32.13
CA ALA A 205 10.72 5.97 -32.63
C ALA A 205 10.91 6.13 -34.15
N GLU A 206 9.82 6.10 -34.92
CA GLU A 206 9.84 6.30 -36.37
C GLU A 206 10.26 7.73 -36.74
N LYS A 207 9.82 8.75 -35.99
CA LYS A 207 10.29 10.14 -36.17
C LYS A 207 11.78 10.25 -35.87
N ALA A 208 12.24 9.66 -34.77
CA ALA A 208 13.65 9.67 -34.41
C ALA A 208 14.52 8.96 -35.46
N GLU A 209 14.04 7.88 -36.06
CA GLU A 209 14.72 7.20 -37.16
C GLU A 209 14.77 8.06 -38.43
N LYS A 210 13.63 8.64 -38.83
CA LYS A 210 13.56 9.54 -39.98
C LYS A 210 14.45 10.77 -39.82
N ASP A 211 14.56 11.32 -38.63
CA ASP A 211 15.41 12.48 -38.37
C ASP A 211 16.91 12.11 -38.36
N LYS A 212 17.27 10.91 -37.89
CA LYS A 212 18.63 10.36 -38.07
C LYS A 212 18.97 10.17 -39.56
N LEU A 213 18.04 9.66 -40.37
CA LEU A 213 18.23 9.56 -41.82
C LEU A 213 18.39 10.94 -42.48
N LYS A 214 17.58 11.94 -42.10
CA LYS A 214 17.73 13.30 -42.65
C LYS A 214 19.05 13.95 -42.27
N GLN A 215 19.59 13.66 -41.08
CA GLN A 215 20.89 14.16 -40.64
C GLN A 215 22.06 13.44 -41.31
N SER A 216 21.89 12.15 -41.65
CA SER A 216 22.92 11.37 -42.36
C SER A 216 22.93 11.60 -43.87
N ILE A 217 21.83 12.10 -44.45
CA ILE A 217 21.82 12.56 -45.84
C ILE A 217 22.64 13.86 -45.91
N PRO A 218 23.80 13.86 -46.58
CA PRO A 218 24.61 15.06 -46.74
C PRO A 218 23.76 16.13 -47.43
N LYS A 219 23.86 17.37 -46.94
CA LYS A 219 23.13 18.53 -47.45
C LYS A 219 23.56 18.82 -48.90
N SER A 220 22.90 18.13 -49.84
CA SER A 220 22.90 18.35 -51.28
C SER A 220 24.26 18.76 -51.90
N LEU A 221 24.87 17.83 -52.64
CA LEU A 221 26.02 18.08 -53.53
C LEU A 221 25.75 19.13 -54.63
N THR A 222 24.52 19.64 -54.76
CA THR A 222 24.13 20.69 -55.71
C THR A 222 24.58 22.10 -55.31
N GLY A 223 25.06 22.31 -54.08
CA GLY A 223 25.67 23.57 -53.65
C GLY A 223 27.18 23.65 -53.89
N ASP A 224 27.85 22.50 -54.02
CA ASP A 224 29.27 22.44 -54.34
C ASP A 224 29.44 22.50 -55.85
N SER A 225 29.79 23.67 -56.36
CA SER A 225 30.31 23.81 -57.72
C SER A 225 31.45 22.79 -57.90
N SER A 226 31.27 21.85 -58.82
CA SER A 226 32.23 20.82 -59.23
C SER A 226 33.67 21.34 -59.24
N LYS A 227 34.40 21.18 -58.13
CA LYS A 227 35.85 21.26 -58.11
C LYS A 227 36.37 19.93 -58.65
N GLY A 228 36.35 19.82 -59.98
CA GLY A 228 36.96 18.72 -60.71
C GLY A 228 38.44 18.63 -60.36
N GLY A 229 38.77 17.70 -59.48
CA GLY A 229 40.11 17.35 -59.07
C GLY A 229 40.23 15.84 -58.93
N LEU A 230 39.92 15.10 -59.99
CA LEU A 230 40.30 13.69 -60.09
C LEU A 230 41.82 13.62 -60.25
N THR A 231 42.52 13.40 -59.16
CA THR A 231 43.90 12.90 -59.17
C THR A 231 43.88 11.50 -58.58
N GLY A 232 44.07 10.46 -59.40
CA GLY A 232 44.46 9.13 -58.91
C GLY A 232 43.63 7.94 -59.40
N SER A 233 43.95 7.44 -60.59
CA SER A 233 44.55 6.10 -60.79
C SER A 233 43.99 4.80 -60.19
N ASP A 234 42.71 4.67 -59.80
CA ASP A 234 42.19 3.37 -59.29
C ASP A 234 41.39 2.53 -60.30
N TRP A 235 41.31 2.94 -61.57
CA TRP A 235 40.71 2.10 -62.61
C TRP A 235 41.80 1.29 -63.33
N SER A 236 42.01 0.03 -62.91
CA SER A 236 43.01 -0.88 -63.49
C SER A 236 42.58 -1.57 -64.79
N GLY A 237 41.75 -0.93 -65.62
CA GLY A 237 41.20 -1.51 -66.84
C GLY A 237 40.29 -2.74 -66.64
N PRO A 238 39.68 -3.25 -67.73
CA PRO A 238 38.95 -4.52 -67.69
C PRO A 238 39.90 -5.68 -67.40
N VAL A 239 39.45 -6.59 -66.54
CA VAL A 239 40.19 -7.79 -66.14
C VAL A 239 40.38 -8.72 -67.35
N ASP A 240 41.61 -9.17 -67.61
CA ASP A 240 41.92 -10.07 -68.73
C ASP A 240 41.15 -11.38 -68.64
N LEU A 241 40.52 -11.80 -69.75
CA LEU A 241 39.67 -12.98 -69.84
C LEU A 241 40.39 -14.28 -69.47
N GLU A 242 41.72 -14.34 -69.63
CA GLU A 242 42.54 -15.50 -69.23
C GLU A 242 42.51 -15.74 -67.71
N SER A 243 42.36 -14.67 -66.91
CA SER A 243 42.21 -14.79 -65.45
C SER A 243 40.84 -15.32 -65.02
N ILE A 244 39.85 -15.26 -65.92
CA ILE A 244 38.47 -15.68 -65.66
C ILE A 244 38.22 -17.10 -66.18
N ILE A 245 38.81 -17.47 -67.32
CA ILE A 245 38.53 -18.75 -67.98
C ILE A 245 39.39 -19.90 -67.42
N GLY A 246 40.50 -19.59 -66.75
CA GLY A 246 41.40 -20.59 -66.19
C GLY A 246 42.20 -21.29 -67.30
N SER A 247 43.51 -21.39 -67.12
CA SER A 247 44.41 -22.15 -67.99
C SER A 247 44.07 -23.64 -67.91
N GLY A 248 43.05 -24.07 -68.67
CA GLY A 248 42.73 -25.47 -68.92
C GLY A 248 43.82 -26.09 -69.77
N GLY A 249 44.68 -26.90 -69.13
CA GLY A 249 45.41 -27.96 -69.81
C GLY A 249 44.50 -29.13 -70.16
#